data_AF-A0A4P6F388-F1
#
_entry.id   AF-A0A4P6F388-F1
#
_cell.length_a   1.000
_cell.length_b   1.000
_cell.length_c   1.000
_cell.angle_alpha   90.00
_cell.angle_beta   90.00
_cell.angle_gamma   90.00
#
_symmetry.space_group_name_H-M   'P 1'
#
loop_
_entity.id
_entity.type
_entity.pdbx_description
1 polymer ?
#
loop_
_entity_poly.entity_id
_entity_poly.type
_entity_poly.pdbx_seq_one_letter_code
_entity_poly.pdbx_strand_id
1 'polypeptide(L)'
;MTAALLGDVEHLRHLLTDLATNPTRSWARDPEAADLMRFCARKYAGLARKYGQSPHDAAVAAFFELRRPSLAAKRDPWAYVTTAVESNLKANQLADERLCSERDARHRQATPVHEAKRLDDGGWSVLSDALPVTPAADSVVRTVVGRVEPGEATRALDVAVYLLATYGWPVDVARVAVDYVSDRLANCGGRRRAYTYLRRDRHALVLLDLPHRSWLALLTALLGDPGQPETSDAGRGLLLRALLGEGNDTLSADPVLRAVLNGGAPTSATAVEVSRV
;
A
#
# COMPACT_ATOMS: atom_id res chain seq x y z
N MET A 1 -11.14 -4.03 -20.70
CA MET A 1 -10.68 -5.06 -21.66
C MET A 1 -10.90 -6.48 -21.12
N THR A 2 -10.96 -7.51 -21.98
CA THR A 2 -11.06 -8.91 -21.54
C THR A 2 -9.71 -9.43 -21.05
N ALA A 3 -9.71 -10.24 -19.99
CA ALA A 3 -8.49 -10.82 -19.40
C ALA A 3 -7.66 -11.66 -20.39
N ALA A 4 -8.30 -12.20 -21.44
CA ALA A 4 -7.63 -12.95 -22.50
C ALA A 4 -6.71 -12.07 -23.37
N LEU A 5 -7.13 -10.84 -23.69
CA LEU A 5 -6.32 -9.90 -24.49
C LEU A 5 -5.10 -9.40 -23.71
N LEU A 6 -5.26 -9.19 -22.41
CA LEU A 6 -4.14 -8.81 -21.53
C LEU A 6 -3.16 -9.96 -21.27
N GLY A 7 -3.59 -11.20 -21.46
CA GLY A 7 -2.73 -12.38 -21.40
C GLY A 7 -1.95 -12.65 -22.68
N ASP A 8 -2.35 -12.06 -23.80
CA ASP A 8 -1.71 -12.24 -25.10
C ASP A 8 -0.36 -11.51 -25.16
N VAL A 9 0.64 -12.19 -25.71
CA VAL A 9 2.02 -11.73 -25.77
C VAL A 9 2.17 -10.58 -26.77
N GLU A 10 1.48 -10.67 -27.91
CA GLU A 10 1.64 -9.68 -28.98
C GLU A 10 0.91 -8.38 -28.63
N HIS A 11 -0.28 -8.49 -28.03
CA HIS A 11 -0.99 -7.33 -27.48
C HIS A 11 -0.18 -6.63 -26.39
N LEU A 12 0.45 -7.40 -25.48
CA LEU A 12 1.32 -6.82 -24.46
C LEU A 12 2.51 -6.06 -25.08
N ARG A 13 3.16 -6.62 -26.11
CA ARG A 13 4.27 -5.94 -26.80
C ARG A 13 3.83 -4.60 -27.39
N HIS A 14 2.72 -4.59 -28.13
CA HIS A 14 2.18 -3.37 -28.72
C HIS A 14 1.88 -2.31 -27.66
N LEU A 15 1.16 -2.69 -26.59
CA LEU A 15 0.82 -1.77 -25.50
C LEU A 15 2.06 -1.20 -24.80
N LEU A 16 3.08 -2.02 -24.55
CA LEU A 16 4.34 -1.56 -23.93
C LEU A 16 5.14 -0.64 -24.85
N THR A 17 5.21 -0.95 -26.14
CA THR A 17 5.87 -0.09 -27.14
C THR A 17 5.14 1.25 -27.28
N ASP A 18 3.81 1.24 -27.32
CA ASP A 18 3.00 2.45 -27.41
C ASP A 18 3.15 3.32 -26.15
N LEU A 19 3.11 2.72 -24.96
CA LEU A 19 3.35 3.43 -23.70
C LEU A 19 4.78 4.00 -23.57
N ALA A 20 5.76 3.38 -24.24
CA ALA A 20 7.16 3.84 -24.19
C ALA A 20 7.46 4.93 -25.24
N THR A 21 6.78 4.89 -26.40
CA THR A 21 7.07 5.79 -27.53
C THR A 21 6.12 6.98 -27.63
N ASN A 22 4.89 6.84 -27.15
CA ASN A 22 3.88 7.88 -27.26
C ASN A 22 3.89 8.81 -26.03
N PRO A 23 4.30 10.08 -26.17
CA PRO A 23 4.35 11.01 -25.04
C PRO A 23 2.96 11.40 -24.50
N THR A 24 1.88 11.15 -25.24
CA THR A 24 0.52 11.46 -24.77
C THR A 24 -0.08 10.37 -23.90
N ARG A 25 0.47 9.15 -23.94
CA ARG A 25 0.04 8.05 -23.09
C ARG A 25 0.96 7.98 -21.88
N SER A 26 0.36 8.03 -20.68
CA SER A 26 1.09 7.85 -19.43
C SER A 26 0.50 6.69 -18.64
N TRP A 27 1.36 5.94 -17.97
CA TRP A 27 0.94 4.84 -17.09
C TRP A 27 -0.10 5.26 -16.03
N ALA A 28 -0.07 6.54 -15.61
CA ALA A 28 -0.99 7.09 -14.62
C ALA A 28 -2.38 7.43 -15.18
N ARG A 29 -2.50 7.75 -16.47
CA ARG A 29 -3.76 8.22 -17.09
C ARG A 29 -4.34 7.27 -18.13
N ASP A 30 -3.57 6.30 -18.59
CA ASP A 30 -4.00 5.35 -19.61
C ASP A 30 -4.91 4.26 -18.99
N PRO A 31 -6.17 4.11 -19.45
CA PRO A 31 -7.09 3.09 -18.94
C PRO A 31 -6.61 1.66 -19.23
N GLU A 32 -5.87 1.42 -20.32
CA GLU A 32 -5.34 0.10 -20.66
C GLU A 32 -4.19 -0.29 -19.72
N ALA A 33 -3.36 0.67 -19.33
CA ALA A 33 -2.32 0.47 -18.32
C ALA A 33 -2.91 0.14 -16.95
N ALA A 34 -4.00 0.81 -16.56
CA ALA A 34 -4.73 0.51 -15.33
C ALA A 34 -5.35 -0.90 -15.36
N ASP A 35 -5.97 -1.29 -16.48
CA ASP A 35 -6.52 -2.64 -16.70
C ASP A 35 -5.42 -3.71 -16.62
N LEU A 36 -4.24 -3.46 -17.21
CA LEU A 36 -3.07 -4.33 -17.12
C LEU A 36 -2.59 -4.48 -15.67
N MET A 37 -2.55 -3.40 -14.90
CA MET A 37 -2.12 -3.49 -13.50
C MET A 37 -3.09 -4.29 -12.63
N ARG A 38 -4.40 -4.13 -12.85
CA ARG A 38 -5.42 -4.98 -12.19
C ARG A 38 -5.30 -6.44 -12.60
N PHE A 39 -4.92 -6.71 -13.85
CA PHE A 39 -4.64 -8.08 -14.31
C PHE A 39 -3.41 -8.67 -13.62
N CYS A 40 -2.30 -7.93 -13.52
CA CYS A 40 -1.10 -8.36 -12.81
C CYS A 40 -1.37 -8.68 -11.33
N ALA A 41 -2.14 -7.82 -10.64
CA ALA A 41 -2.54 -8.05 -9.25
C ALA A 41 -3.29 -9.38 -9.09
N ARG A 42 -4.24 -9.68 -9.99
CA ARG A 42 -4.98 -10.96 -9.98
C ARG A 42 -4.09 -12.14 -10.36
N LYS A 43 -3.27 -12.01 -11.40
CA LYS A 43 -2.40 -13.07 -11.93
C LYS A 43 -1.39 -13.54 -10.88
N TYR A 44 -0.80 -12.60 -10.14
CA TYR A 44 0.24 -12.89 -9.15
C TYR A 44 -0.29 -12.99 -7.72
N ALA A 45 -1.59 -12.87 -7.47
CA ALA A 45 -2.17 -12.96 -6.13
C ALA A 45 -1.83 -14.28 -5.41
N GLY A 46 -1.89 -15.41 -6.11
CA GLY A 46 -1.52 -16.71 -5.53
C GLY A 46 -0.03 -16.79 -5.17
N LEU A 47 0.83 -16.20 -6.00
CA LEU A 47 2.27 -16.13 -5.77
C LEU A 47 2.60 -15.20 -4.59
N ALA A 48 1.95 -14.04 -4.51
CA ALA A 48 2.10 -13.11 -3.39
C ALA A 48 1.77 -13.78 -2.05
N ARG A 49 0.64 -14.48 -1.97
CA ARG A 49 0.22 -15.23 -0.77
C ARG A 49 1.24 -16.28 -0.34
N LYS A 50 1.87 -16.98 -1.29
CA LYS A 50 2.92 -17.98 -1.00
C LYS A 50 4.11 -17.37 -0.25
N TYR A 51 4.47 -16.11 -0.55
CA TYR A 51 5.59 -15.41 0.09
C TYR A 51 5.14 -14.45 1.21
N GLY A 52 3.87 -14.53 1.66
CA GLY A 52 3.34 -13.65 2.70
C GLY A 52 3.24 -12.18 2.30
N GLN A 53 3.19 -11.88 0.99
CA GLN A 53 3.13 -10.53 0.44
C GLN A 53 1.75 -10.23 -0.14
N SER A 54 1.49 -8.94 -0.38
CA SER A 54 0.21 -8.46 -0.88
C SER A 54 0.10 -8.65 -2.40
N PRO A 55 -1.11 -8.90 -2.96
CA PRO A 55 -1.32 -8.90 -4.41
C PRO A 55 -0.92 -7.57 -5.07
N HIS A 56 -1.04 -6.46 -4.34
CA HIS A 56 -0.59 -5.15 -4.78
C HIS A 56 0.93 -5.10 -4.93
N ASP A 57 1.69 -5.74 -4.05
CA ASP A 57 3.16 -5.75 -4.08
C ASP A 57 3.66 -6.51 -5.30
N ALA A 58 2.97 -7.60 -5.64
CA ALA A 58 3.25 -8.36 -6.85
C ALA A 58 2.93 -7.53 -8.11
N ALA A 59 1.87 -6.73 -8.10
CA ALA A 59 1.57 -5.80 -9.18
C ALA A 59 2.64 -4.71 -9.31
N VAL A 60 3.09 -4.14 -8.19
CA VAL A 60 4.18 -3.15 -8.15
C VAL A 60 5.48 -3.75 -8.70
N ALA A 61 5.86 -4.95 -8.28
CA ALA A 61 7.02 -5.65 -8.81
C ALA A 61 6.88 -5.87 -10.33
N ALA A 62 5.70 -6.28 -10.80
CA ALA A 62 5.43 -6.46 -12.22
C ALA A 62 5.54 -5.13 -12.99
N PHE A 63 5.04 -4.03 -12.44
CA PHE A 63 5.10 -2.70 -13.05
C PHE A 63 6.54 -2.25 -13.36
N PHE A 64 7.47 -2.45 -12.42
CA PHE A 64 8.88 -2.10 -12.66
C PHE A 64 9.54 -2.95 -13.75
N GLU A 65 9.11 -4.20 -13.91
CA GLU A 65 9.58 -5.06 -14.99
C GLU A 65 8.94 -4.71 -16.33
N LEU A 66 7.65 -4.39 -16.33
CA LEU A 66 6.87 -3.98 -17.51
C LEU A 66 7.38 -2.66 -18.12
N ARG A 67 7.90 -1.74 -17.30
CA ARG A 67 8.50 -0.48 -17.77
C ARG A 67 9.86 -0.64 -18.45
N ARG A 68 10.48 -1.83 -18.43
CA ARG A 68 11.78 -2.04 -19.04
C ARG A 68 11.65 -2.09 -20.57
N PRO A 69 12.36 -1.23 -21.33
CA PRO A 69 12.28 -1.24 -22.79
C PRO A 69 12.69 -2.58 -23.41
N SER A 70 13.58 -3.31 -22.74
CA SER A 70 14.09 -4.61 -23.18
C SER A 70 13.08 -5.75 -23.03
N LEU A 71 11.96 -5.54 -22.34
CA LEU A 71 10.96 -6.59 -22.11
C LEU A 71 10.21 -6.94 -23.40
N ALA A 72 9.86 -5.94 -24.22
CA ALA A 72 9.14 -6.14 -25.48
C ALA A 72 9.91 -7.05 -26.47
N ALA A 73 11.25 -6.98 -26.43
CA ALA A 73 12.13 -7.79 -27.26
C ALA A 73 12.32 -9.24 -26.77
N LYS A 74 11.79 -9.62 -25.60
CA LYS A 74 11.92 -10.99 -25.09
C LYS A 74 10.98 -11.94 -25.83
N ARG A 75 11.44 -13.19 -26.03
CA ARG A 75 10.67 -14.26 -26.68
C ARG A 75 9.38 -14.57 -25.93
N ASP A 76 9.46 -14.62 -24.60
CA ASP A 76 8.32 -14.74 -23.69
C ASP A 76 8.42 -13.67 -22.58
N PRO A 77 7.75 -12.51 -22.78
CA PRO A 77 7.71 -11.44 -21.79
C PRO A 77 7.07 -11.88 -20.47
N TRP A 78 6.02 -12.70 -20.51
CA TRP A 78 5.27 -13.09 -19.31
C TRP A 78 6.04 -14.06 -18.43
N ALA A 79 6.80 -14.98 -19.01
CA ALA A 79 7.71 -15.83 -18.24
C ALA A 79 8.77 -14.98 -17.52
N TYR A 80 9.38 -14.02 -18.22
CA TYR A 80 10.38 -13.13 -17.62
C TYR A 80 9.81 -12.31 -16.45
N VAL A 81 8.65 -11.66 -16.65
CA VAL A 81 7.98 -10.89 -15.59
C VAL A 81 7.66 -11.79 -14.40
N THR A 82 7.18 -13.01 -14.64
CA THR A 82 6.82 -13.94 -13.55
C THR A 82 8.03 -14.32 -12.71
N THR A 83 9.16 -14.66 -13.33
CA THR A 83 10.40 -14.98 -12.60
C THR A 83 10.95 -13.78 -11.83
N ALA A 84 10.88 -12.58 -12.42
CA ALA A 84 11.34 -11.37 -11.76
C ALA A 84 10.44 -10.98 -10.57
N VAL A 85 9.12 -11.11 -10.72
CA VAL A 85 8.13 -10.90 -9.64
C VAL A 85 8.36 -11.90 -8.52
N GLU A 86 8.53 -13.20 -8.83
CA GLU A 86 8.83 -14.23 -7.81
C GLU A 86 10.12 -13.90 -7.03
N SER A 87 11.18 -13.51 -7.74
CA SER A 87 12.45 -13.10 -7.13
C SER A 87 12.29 -11.88 -6.21
N ASN A 88 11.46 -10.91 -6.61
CA ASN A 88 11.17 -9.73 -5.80
C ASN A 88 10.37 -10.10 -4.54
N LEU A 89 9.28 -10.87 -4.68
CA LEU A 89 8.46 -11.30 -3.56
C LEU A 89 9.26 -12.12 -2.53
N LYS A 90 10.12 -13.02 -3.01
CA LYS A 90 11.04 -13.78 -2.14
C LYS A 90 12.02 -12.86 -1.41
N ALA A 91 12.55 -11.83 -2.07
CA ALA A 91 13.44 -10.87 -1.44
C ALA A 91 12.72 -10.03 -0.37
N ASN A 92 11.47 -9.63 -0.61
CA ASN A 92 10.65 -8.91 0.36
C ASN A 92 10.33 -9.75 1.58
N GLN A 93 9.95 -11.02 1.39
CA GLN A 93 9.75 -11.94 2.52
C GLN A 93 11.03 -12.04 3.37
N LEU A 94 12.19 -12.24 2.74
CA LEU A 94 13.47 -12.31 3.45
C LEU A 94 13.84 -11.00 4.15
N ALA A 95 13.44 -9.85 3.58
CA ALA A 95 13.64 -8.54 4.19
C ALA A 95 12.79 -8.37 5.45
N ASP A 96 11.52 -8.77 5.39
CA ASP A 96 10.60 -8.78 6.51
C ASP A 96 11.07 -9.72 7.62
N GLU A 97 11.51 -10.95 7.27
CA GLU A 97 12.08 -11.93 8.21
C GLU A 97 13.35 -11.41 8.90
N ARG A 98 14.19 -10.66 8.19
CA ARG A 98 15.48 -10.17 8.68
C ARG A 98 15.42 -8.76 9.27
N LEU A 99 14.25 -8.11 9.29
CA LEU A 99 14.09 -6.70 9.64
C LEU A 99 15.08 -5.77 8.89
N CYS A 100 15.42 -6.13 7.65
CA CYS A 100 16.40 -5.44 6.82
C CYS A 100 15.74 -4.81 5.59
N SER A 101 16.45 -3.95 4.87
CA SER A 101 15.95 -3.43 3.59
C SER A 101 15.91 -4.53 2.51
N GLU A 102 15.01 -4.43 1.53
CA GLU A 102 14.90 -5.35 0.38
C GLU A 102 16.24 -5.51 -0.36
N ARG A 103 16.98 -4.40 -0.52
CA ARG A 103 18.29 -4.38 -1.18
C ARG A 103 19.36 -5.14 -0.37
N ASP A 104 19.34 -5.04 0.95
CA ASP A 104 20.25 -5.80 1.82
C ASP A 104 19.89 -7.29 1.87
N ALA A 105 18.61 -7.63 1.80
CA ALA A 105 18.12 -9.00 1.78
C ALA A 105 18.60 -9.76 0.54
N ARG A 106 18.70 -9.09 -0.62
CA ARG A 106 19.24 -9.68 -1.87
C ARG A 106 20.73 -10.00 -1.83
N HIS A 107 21.50 -9.27 -1.02
CA HIS A 107 22.97 -9.36 -1.03
C HIS A 107 23.58 -10.08 0.19
N ARG A 108 22.81 -10.32 1.26
CA ARG A 108 23.32 -11.05 2.44
C ARG A 108 23.10 -12.56 2.33
N GLN A 109 24.22 -13.31 2.37
CA GLN A 109 24.23 -14.78 2.41
C GLN A 109 23.32 -15.35 3.51
N ALA A 110 22.88 -16.60 3.31
CA ALA A 110 22.05 -17.35 4.24
C ALA A 110 22.81 -17.65 5.54
N THR A 111 22.75 -16.74 6.50
CA THR A 111 22.94 -17.11 7.91
C THR A 111 21.72 -17.90 8.39
N PRO A 112 21.91 -18.91 9.27
CA PRO A 112 20.82 -19.64 9.89
C PRO A 112 20.18 -18.75 10.97
N VAL A 113 19.53 -17.68 10.55
CA VAL A 113 18.71 -16.85 11.43
C VAL A 113 17.34 -17.52 11.47
N HIS A 114 16.92 -17.91 12.66
CA HIS A 114 15.66 -18.61 12.89
C HIS A 114 14.47 -17.79 12.39
N GLU A 115 13.47 -18.51 11.88
CA GLU A 115 12.13 -18.02 11.59
C GLU A 115 11.61 -17.19 12.77
N ALA A 116 11.28 -15.91 12.51
CA ALA A 116 10.64 -15.06 13.51
C ALA A 116 9.23 -15.60 13.78
N LYS A 117 9.09 -16.44 14.81
CA LYS A 117 7.79 -16.94 15.25
C LYS A 117 6.99 -15.82 15.90
N ARG A 118 5.70 -15.76 15.59
CA ARG A 118 4.74 -14.91 16.32
C ARG A 118 4.71 -15.37 17.77
N LEU A 119 4.70 -14.40 18.70
CA LEU A 119 4.31 -14.63 20.09
C LEU A 119 2.96 -15.35 20.08
N ASP A 120 2.94 -16.58 20.56
CA ASP A 120 1.74 -17.39 20.75
C ASP A 120 1.07 -17.06 22.10
N ASP A 121 -0.13 -17.57 22.32
CA ASP A 121 -0.93 -17.33 23.53
C ASP A 121 -0.23 -17.73 24.84
N GLY A 122 0.84 -18.55 24.77
CA GLY A 122 1.70 -18.89 25.91
C GLY A 122 2.83 -17.88 26.19
N GLY A 123 3.30 -17.14 25.19
CA GLY A 123 4.37 -16.14 25.32
C GLY A 123 3.93 -14.83 25.99
N TRP A 124 2.62 -14.56 26.02
CA TRP A 124 2.07 -13.36 26.66
C TRP A 124 2.25 -13.35 28.18
N SER A 125 2.27 -14.51 28.83
CA SER A 125 2.43 -14.63 30.28
C SER A 125 3.78 -14.09 30.79
N VAL A 126 4.83 -14.13 29.95
CA VAL A 126 6.16 -13.64 30.33
C VAL A 126 6.27 -12.12 30.16
N LEU A 127 5.48 -11.54 29.25
CA LEU A 127 5.45 -10.11 28.96
C LEU A 127 4.46 -9.33 29.84
N SER A 128 3.37 -9.96 30.29
CA SER A 128 2.40 -9.35 31.20
C SER A 128 3.00 -8.94 32.54
N ASP A 129 3.98 -9.69 33.02
CA ASP A 129 4.65 -9.42 34.29
C ASP A 129 5.71 -8.31 34.18
N ALA A 130 6.16 -7.99 32.96
CA ALA A 130 7.26 -7.06 32.70
C ALA A 130 6.81 -5.66 32.26
N LEU A 131 5.53 -5.47 31.91
CA LEU A 131 5.02 -4.21 31.37
C LEU A 131 3.98 -3.58 32.30
N PRO A 132 4.11 -2.29 32.66
CA PRO A 132 3.11 -1.60 33.44
C PRO A 132 1.81 -1.48 32.64
N VAL A 133 0.76 -2.15 33.10
CA VAL A 133 -0.59 -2.05 32.54
C VAL A 133 -1.14 -0.67 32.89
N THR A 134 -1.37 0.16 31.87
CA THR A 134 -2.19 1.37 32.01
C THR A 134 -3.65 0.96 31.80
N PRO A 135 -4.56 1.19 32.75
CA PRO A 135 -5.96 0.81 32.57
C PRO A 135 -6.55 1.65 31.43
N ALA A 136 -7.04 0.96 30.40
CA ALA A 136 -7.80 1.61 29.33
C ALA A 136 -9.12 2.12 29.91
N ALA A 137 -9.43 3.40 29.71
CA ALA A 137 -10.74 3.95 30.03
C ALA A 137 -11.80 3.27 29.15
N ASP A 138 -12.93 2.91 29.74
CA ASP A 138 -14.10 2.30 29.10
C ASP A 138 -14.64 3.19 27.98
N SER A 139 -14.07 3.05 26.78
CA SER A 139 -14.67 3.49 25.53
C SER A 139 -15.66 2.42 25.12
N VAL A 140 -16.93 2.79 24.94
CA VAL A 140 -17.96 1.92 24.36
C VAL A 140 -17.62 1.70 22.88
N VAL A 141 -16.70 0.78 22.62
CA VAL A 141 -16.27 0.37 21.29
C VAL A 141 -17.32 -0.59 20.73
N ARG A 142 -18.00 -0.22 19.64
CA ARG A 142 -18.95 -1.12 18.94
C ARG A 142 -18.26 -2.26 18.19
N THR A 143 -16.95 -2.19 17.95
CA THR A 143 -16.16 -3.21 17.25
C THR A 143 -15.09 -3.82 18.17
N VAL A 144 -15.30 -5.04 18.65
CA VAL A 144 -14.28 -5.77 19.43
C VAL A 144 -13.00 -5.89 18.59
N VAL A 145 -11.85 -5.51 19.16
CA VAL A 145 -10.52 -5.65 18.54
C VAL A 145 -10.37 -7.09 18.01
N GLY A 146 -10.25 -7.25 16.69
CA GLY A 146 -10.14 -8.57 16.05
C GLY A 146 -11.43 -9.13 15.41
N ARG A 147 -12.57 -8.42 15.48
CA ARG A 147 -13.83 -8.77 14.78
C ARG A 147 -14.40 -7.59 13.99
N VAL A 148 -13.63 -7.05 13.06
CA VAL A 148 -14.18 -6.12 12.06
C VAL A 148 -14.84 -6.97 10.97
N GLU A 149 -16.14 -6.83 10.77
CA GLU A 149 -16.80 -7.52 9.66
C GLU A 149 -16.32 -6.94 8.31
N PRO A 150 -16.19 -7.76 7.25
CA PRO A 150 -15.73 -7.30 5.94
C PRO A 150 -16.52 -6.07 5.42
N GLY A 151 -17.82 -6.01 5.70
CA GLY A 151 -18.68 -4.90 5.30
C GLY A 151 -18.41 -3.59 6.06
N GLU A 152 -17.94 -3.65 7.31
CA GLU A 152 -17.56 -2.46 8.08
C GLU A 152 -16.22 -1.90 7.60
N ALA A 153 -15.26 -2.78 7.30
CA ALA A 153 -13.99 -2.40 6.70
C ALA A 153 -14.20 -1.71 5.34
N THR A 154 -15.00 -2.28 4.44
CA THR A 154 -15.28 -1.66 3.14
C THR A 154 -15.92 -0.29 3.29
N ARG A 155 -16.90 -0.11 4.20
CA ARG A 155 -17.50 1.20 4.46
C ARG A 155 -16.47 2.21 4.98
N ALA A 156 -15.57 1.80 5.88
CA ALA A 156 -14.53 2.69 6.40
C ALA A 156 -13.55 3.14 5.30
N LEU A 157 -13.21 2.24 4.35
CA LEU A 157 -12.40 2.57 3.18
C LEU A 157 -13.15 3.55 2.24
N ASP A 158 -14.43 3.32 1.98
CA ASP A 158 -15.25 4.22 1.16
C ASP A 158 -15.37 5.63 1.78
N VAL A 159 -15.54 5.71 3.10
CA VAL A 159 -15.52 6.99 3.84
C VAL A 159 -14.17 7.69 3.70
N ALA A 160 -13.07 6.95 3.76
CA ALA A 160 -11.73 7.50 3.57
C ALA A 160 -11.53 8.08 2.17
N VAL A 161 -11.96 7.36 1.14
CA VAL A 161 -11.92 7.84 -0.25
C VAL A 161 -12.79 9.09 -0.42
N TYR A 162 -14.00 9.09 0.13
CA TYR A 162 -14.92 10.23 0.06
C TYR A 162 -14.33 11.49 0.70
N LEU A 163 -13.74 11.36 1.89
CA LEU A 163 -13.13 12.49 2.60
C LEU A 163 -11.90 13.01 1.85
N LEU A 164 -11.01 12.13 1.38
CA LEU A 164 -9.86 12.52 0.56
C LEU A 164 -10.31 13.32 -0.68
N ALA A 165 -11.34 12.85 -1.39
CA ALA A 165 -11.89 13.55 -2.55
C ALA A 165 -12.45 14.94 -2.20
N THR A 166 -13.12 15.05 -1.05
CA THR A 166 -13.65 16.32 -0.53
C THR A 166 -12.55 17.34 -0.24
N TYR A 167 -11.36 16.87 0.16
CA TYR A 167 -10.18 17.70 0.41
C TYR A 167 -9.28 17.91 -0.83
N GLY A 168 -9.79 17.63 -2.03
CA GLY A 168 -9.11 17.94 -3.28
C GLY A 168 -8.14 16.87 -3.79
N TRP A 169 -8.14 15.67 -3.21
CA TRP A 169 -7.40 14.55 -3.77
C TRP A 169 -8.14 13.98 -4.99
N PRO A 170 -7.43 13.65 -6.09
CA PRO A 170 -8.04 12.94 -7.22
C PRO A 170 -8.63 11.60 -6.74
N VAL A 171 -9.90 11.33 -7.08
CA VAL A 171 -10.64 10.15 -6.60
C VAL A 171 -9.92 8.84 -6.95
N ASP A 172 -9.35 8.75 -8.15
CA ASP A 172 -8.62 7.55 -8.60
C ASP A 172 -7.36 7.31 -7.76
N VAL A 173 -6.60 8.38 -7.46
CA VAL A 173 -5.40 8.31 -6.62
C VAL A 173 -5.78 7.95 -5.18
N ALA A 174 -6.85 8.56 -4.65
CA ALA A 174 -7.35 8.28 -3.31
C ALA A 174 -7.78 6.82 -3.15
N ARG A 175 -8.51 6.26 -4.12
CA ARG A 175 -8.90 4.83 -4.11
C ARG A 175 -7.68 3.92 -4.08
N VAL A 176 -6.75 4.08 -5.03
CA VAL A 176 -5.56 3.22 -5.12
C VAL A 176 -4.68 3.36 -3.87
N ALA A 177 -4.54 4.57 -3.33
CA ALA A 177 -3.75 4.81 -2.11
C ALA A 177 -4.40 4.16 -0.88
N VAL A 178 -5.71 4.32 -0.68
CA VAL A 178 -6.45 3.72 0.44
C VAL A 178 -6.42 2.20 0.34
N ASP A 179 -6.64 1.64 -0.85
CA ASP A 179 -6.55 0.19 -1.10
C ASP A 179 -5.15 -0.32 -0.75
N TYR A 180 -4.10 0.34 -1.24
CA TYR A 180 -2.71 -0.04 -0.95
C TYR A 180 -2.38 0.00 0.55
N VAL A 181 -2.78 1.07 1.25
CA VAL A 181 -2.55 1.21 2.69
C VAL A 181 -3.30 0.15 3.48
N SER A 182 -4.56 -0.15 3.10
CA SER A 182 -5.38 -1.16 3.77
C SER A 182 -4.84 -2.58 3.59
N ASP A 183 -4.37 -2.92 2.39
CA ASP A 183 -3.73 -4.20 2.10
C ASP A 183 -2.43 -4.35 2.91
N ARG A 184 -1.63 -3.27 3.00
CA ARG A 184 -0.42 -3.26 3.84
C ARG A 184 -0.71 -3.36 5.32
N LEU A 185 -1.75 -2.70 5.82
CA LEU A 185 -2.20 -2.86 7.20
C LEU A 185 -2.57 -4.31 7.51
N ALA A 186 -3.33 -4.96 6.62
CA ALA A 186 -3.73 -6.35 6.76
C ALA A 186 -2.53 -7.30 6.83
N ASN A 187 -1.52 -7.09 5.99
CA ASN A 187 -0.33 -7.94 5.92
C ASN A 187 0.66 -7.69 7.07
N CYS A 188 0.87 -6.44 7.50
CA CYS A 188 1.80 -6.12 8.59
C CYS A 188 1.27 -6.48 9.99
N GLY A 189 -0.04 -6.73 10.13
CA GLY A 189 -0.68 -7.11 11.39
C GLY A 189 -0.61 -6.05 12.50
N GLY A 190 -0.32 -4.79 12.15
CA GLY A 190 -0.24 -3.70 13.12
C GLY A 190 0.08 -2.33 12.51
N ARG A 191 -0.60 -1.30 13.01
CA ARG A 191 -0.53 0.10 12.56
C ARG A 191 0.89 0.68 12.53
N ARG A 192 1.63 0.57 13.64
CA ARG A 192 2.99 1.14 13.77
C ARG A 192 3.98 0.50 12.79
N ARG A 193 3.85 -0.80 12.55
CA ARG A 193 4.66 -1.54 11.58
C ARG A 193 4.33 -1.12 10.16
N ALA A 194 3.05 -1.10 9.81
CA ALA A 194 2.57 -0.62 8.52
C ALA A 194 3.04 0.81 8.24
N TYR A 195 2.91 1.73 9.20
CA TYR A 195 3.38 3.12 9.03
C TYR A 195 4.89 3.20 8.78
N THR A 196 5.70 2.45 9.53
CA THR A 196 7.16 2.46 9.38
C THR A 196 7.59 1.89 8.02
N TYR A 197 6.88 0.86 7.55
CA TYR A 197 7.08 0.27 6.23
C TYR A 197 6.70 1.26 5.12
N LEU A 198 5.44 1.73 5.13
CA LEU A 198 4.86 2.61 4.11
C LEU A 198 5.64 3.93 3.97
N ARG A 199 6.15 4.48 5.08
CA ARG A 199 6.99 5.68 5.05
C ARG A 199 8.29 5.49 4.26
N ARG A 200 8.87 4.28 4.30
CA ARG A 200 10.14 3.96 3.62
C ARG A 200 9.93 3.44 2.21
N ASP A 201 8.69 3.08 1.87
CA ASP A 201 8.33 2.51 0.59
C ASP A 201 8.31 3.58 -0.51
N ARG A 202 9.40 3.61 -1.29
CA ARG A 202 9.51 4.48 -2.47
C ARG A 202 8.65 4.00 -3.63
N HIS A 203 8.25 2.73 -3.65
CA HIS A 203 7.47 2.17 -4.75
C HIS A 203 6.04 2.71 -4.75
N ALA A 204 5.46 2.92 -3.57
CA ALA A 204 4.16 3.58 -3.41
C ALA A 204 4.12 4.98 -4.04
N LEU A 205 5.20 5.76 -3.90
CA LEU A 205 5.31 7.12 -4.46
C LEU A 205 5.29 7.10 -6.00
N VAL A 206 6.01 6.15 -6.60
CA VAL A 206 6.11 6.01 -8.06
C VAL A 206 4.80 5.48 -8.65
N LEU A 207 4.13 4.55 -7.96
CA LEU A 207 2.86 3.99 -8.40
C LEU A 207 1.75 5.05 -8.44
N LEU A 208 1.70 5.89 -7.40
CA LEU A 208 0.65 6.88 -7.21
C LEU A 208 0.96 8.23 -7.88
N ASP A 209 2.18 8.40 -8.43
CA ASP A 209 2.70 9.67 -8.95
C ASP A 209 2.57 10.83 -7.94
N LEU A 210 2.90 10.53 -6.66
CA LEU A 210 2.73 11.46 -5.54
C LEU A 210 4.09 11.93 -4.98
N PRO A 211 4.22 13.22 -4.60
CA PRO A 211 5.39 13.68 -3.89
C PRO A 211 5.42 13.10 -2.47
N HIS A 212 6.62 12.89 -1.92
CA HIS A 212 6.81 12.26 -0.62
C HIS A 212 6.04 12.95 0.53
N ARG A 213 5.93 14.29 0.50
CA ARG A 213 5.17 15.06 1.49
C ARG A 213 3.69 14.70 1.51
N SER A 214 3.09 14.51 0.33
CA SER A 214 1.68 14.17 0.17
C SER A 214 1.42 12.76 0.68
N TRP A 215 2.33 11.85 0.38
CA TRP A 215 2.27 10.48 0.89
C TRP A 215 2.32 10.42 2.41
N LEU A 216 3.26 11.13 3.05
CA LEU A 216 3.32 11.15 4.52
C LEU A 216 2.06 11.77 5.14
N ALA A 217 1.53 12.85 4.57
CA ALA A 217 0.29 13.45 5.02
C ALA A 217 -0.89 12.48 4.90
N LEU A 218 -1.00 11.74 3.81
CA LEU A 218 -2.01 10.70 3.62
C LEU A 218 -1.87 9.58 4.65
N LEU A 219 -0.64 9.11 4.90
CA LEU A 219 -0.39 8.08 5.92
C LEU A 219 -0.77 8.56 7.32
N THR A 220 -0.42 9.79 7.68
CA THR A 220 -0.80 10.39 8.97
C THR A 220 -2.30 10.59 9.08
N ALA A 221 -2.99 10.97 8.00
CA ALA A 221 -4.44 11.12 8.01
C ALA A 221 -5.17 9.76 8.15
N LEU A 222 -4.76 8.75 7.38
CA LEU A 222 -5.42 7.44 7.39
C LEU A 222 -5.10 6.62 8.63
N LEU A 223 -3.85 6.63 9.09
CA LEU A 223 -3.36 5.79 10.19
C LEU A 223 -3.24 6.54 11.52
N GLY A 224 -3.27 7.87 11.51
CA GLY A 224 -3.00 8.70 12.69
C GLY A 224 -1.49 8.83 12.95
N ASP A 225 -1.13 9.68 13.91
CA ASP A 225 0.26 9.82 14.32
C ASP A 225 0.70 8.57 15.12
N PRO A 226 1.72 7.81 14.66
CA PRO A 226 2.23 6.65 15.40
C PRO A 226 2.93 7.03 16.72
N GLY A 227 3.29 8.31 16.91
CA GLY A 227 3.89 8.83 18.14
C GLY A 227 2.87 9.11 19.25
N GLN A 228 1.57 9.13 18.92
CA GLN A 228 0.49 9.40 19.86
C GLN A 228 -0.29 8.12 20.19
N PRO A 229 -0.83 8.00 21.42
CA PRO A 229 -1.66 6.86 21.81
C PRO A 229 -2.96 6.81 21.00
N GLU A 230 -3.44 5.61 20.68
CA GLU A 230 -4.70 5.35 19.93
C GLU A 230 -5.96 5.81 20.69
N THR A 231 -5.79 6.27 21.93
CA THR A 231 -6.83 6.89 22.74
C THR A 231 -7.03 8.38 22.42
N SER A 232 -6.04 9.04 21.81
CA SER A 232 -6.08 10.46 21.46
C SER A 232 -6.62 10.65 20.04
N ASP A 233 -7.36 11.73 19.80
CA ASP A 233 -7.89 12.09 18.47
C ASP A 233 -6.77 12.25 17.42
N ALA A 234 -5.57 12.69 17.83
CA ALA A 234 -4.40 12.78 16.97
C ALA A 234 -3.73 11.41 16.69
N GLY A 235 -3.91 10.44 17.60
CA GLY A 235 -3.44 9.07 17.43
C GLY A 235 -4.44 8.19 16.67
N ARG A 236 -5.72 8.56 16.65
CA ARG A 236 -6.76 7.86 15.88
C ARG A 236 -6.77 8.33 14.43
N GLY A 237 -6.25 7.49 13.54
CA GLY A 237 -6.39 7.70 12.11
C GLY A 237 -7.83 7.60 11.63
N LEU A 238 -8.09 8.16 10.45
CA LEU A 238 -9.42 8.20 9.83
C LEU A 238 -10.06 6.81 9.71
N LEU A 239 -9.28 5.76 9.42
CA LEU A 239 -9.79 4.39 9.34
C LEU A 239 -10.30 3.87 10.68
N LEU A 240 -9.58 4.15 11.78
CA LEU A 240 -10.01 3.73 13.11
C LEU A 240 -11.25 4.50 13.56
N ARG A 241 -11.31 5.81 13.28
CA ARG A 241 -12.46 6.65 13.62
C ARG A 241 -13.73 6.28 12.85
N ALA A 242 -13.58 5.95 11.56
CA ALA A 242 -14.67 5.41 10.76
C ALA A 242 -15.18 4.06 11.31
N LEU A 243 -14.27 3.17 11.74
CA LEU A 243 -14.64 1.90 12.37
C LEU A 243 -15.28 2.07 13.76
N LEU A 244 -14.90 3.10 14.52
CA LEU A 244 -15.55 3.49 15.77
C LEU A 244 -16.95 4.09 15.55
N GLY A 245 -17.36 4.31 14.29
CA GLY A 245 -18.69 4.80 13.92
C GLY A 245 -18.82 6.31 13.96
N GLU A 246 -17.72 7.07 13.93
CA GLU A 246 -17.79 8.52 13.80
C GLU A 246 -18.40 8.92 12.45
N GLY A 247 -19.28 9.93 12.47
CA GLY A 247 -19.96 10.40 11.28
C GLY A 247 -19.05 11.19 10.34
N ASN A 248 -19.39 11.22 9.05
CA ASN A 248 -18.65 11.98 8.05
C ASN A 248 -18.59 13.48 8.41
N ASP A 249 -19.66 14.03 8.97
CA ASP A 249 -19.73 15.43 9.38
C ASP A 249 -18.73 15.74 10.51
N THR A 250 -18.63 14.87 11.50
CA THR A 250 -17.66 15.00 12.60
C THR A 250 -16.22 14.86 12.12
N LEU A 251 -15.96 13.94 11.18
CA LEU A 251 -14.64 13.78 10.56
C LEU A 251 -14.27 14.97 9.66
N SER A 252 -15.25 15.58 9.01
CA SER A 252 -15.05 16.75 8.15
C SER A 252 -14.83 18.05 8.92
N ALA A 253 -15.32 18.12 10.16
CA ALA A 253 -15.19 19.27 11.04
C ALA A 253 -13.83 19.29 11.78
N ASP A 254 -13.09 18.18 11.78
CA ASP A 254 -11.83 18.07 12.51
C ASP A 254 -10.73 18.97 11.90
N PRO A 255 -10.21 19.96 12.66
CA PRO A 255 -9.22 20.91 12.16
C PRO A 255 -7.84 20.30 11.90
N VAL A 256 -7.46 19.24 12.62
CA VAL A 256 -6.17 18.56 12.49
C VAL A 256 -6.17 17.71 11.22
N LEU A 257 -7.22 16.93 11.00
CA LEU A 257 -7.42 16.16 9.76
C LEU A 257 -7.46 17.07 8.55
N ARG A 258 -8.19 18.19 8.63
CA ARG A 258 -8.22 19.21 7.57
C ARG A 258 -6.85 19.80 7.27
N ALA A 259 -6.07 20.14 8.30
CA ALA A 259 -4.75 20.73 8.13
C ALA A 259 -3.78 19.75 7.43
N VAL A 260 -3.80 18.48 7.84
CA VAL A 260 -2.96 17.43 7.25
C VAL A 260 -3.36 17.16 5.79
N LEU A 261 -4.65 17.01 5.51
CA LEU A 261 -5.13 16.69 4.17
C LEU A 261 -4.98 17.85 3.19
N ASN A 262 -5.22 19.10 3.62
CA ASN A 262 -5.02 20.29 2.79
C ASN A 262 -3.53 20.57 2.56
N GLY A 263 -2.67 20.40 3.58
CA GLY A 263 -1.22 20.57 3.43
C GLY A 263 -0.57 19.46 2.59
N GLY A 264 -1.22 18.30 2.52
CA GLY A 264 -0.78 17.13 1.77
C GLY A 264 -1.37 17.01 0.36
N ALA A 265 -2.43 17.73 0.01
CA ALA A 265 -3.10 17.56 -1.26
C ALA A 265 -2.13 17.80 -2.43
N PRO A 266 -2.02 16.87 -3.40
CA PRO A 266 -1.19 17.09 -4.58
C PRO A 266 -1.78 18.28 -5.36
N THR A 267 -1.04 19.38 -5.45
CA THR A 267 -1.41 20.52 -6.29
C THR A 267 -1.59 19.99 -7.71
N SER A 268 -2.74 20.23 -8.35
CA SER A 268 -3.05 19.73 -9.71
C SER A 268 -2.17 20.34 -10.81
N ALA A 269 -1.01 20.91 -10.47
CA ALA A 269 -0.13 21.66 -11.34
C ALA A 269 1.34 21.42 -10.97
N THR A 270 1.91 20.29 -11.42
CA THR A 270 3.31 20.18 -11.86
C THR A 270 3.43 18.99 -12.81
N ALA A 271 2.80 19.10 -13.97
CA ALA A 271 3.09 18.24 -15.14
C ALA A 271 4.27 18.81 -15.98
N VAL A 272 5.04 19.75 -15.45
CA VAL A 272 6.19 20.37 -16.12
C VAL A 272 7.30 20.58 -15.10
N GLU A 273 8.09 19.54 -14.83
CA GLU A 273 9.52 19.62 -14.43
C GLU A 273 10.04 18.24 -13.99
N VAL A 274 9.98 17.26 -14.90
CA VAL A 274 10.94 16.13 -14.86
C VAL A 274 11.41 15.87 -16.29
N SER A 275 11.91 16.92 -16.93
CA SER A 275 12.84 16.82 -18.05
C SER A 275 14.11 17.54 -17.61
N ARG A 276 14.95 16.79 -16.88
CA ARG A 276 16.39 17.00 -16.60
C ARG A 276 16.71 16.25 -15.31
N VAL A 277 17.17 15.01 -15.44
CA VAL A 277 18.53 14.52 -15.16
C VAL A 277 18.57 13.06 -15.60
#